data_AF-A0A6L3JWJ5-F1
#
_entry.id   AF-A0A6L3JWJ5-F1
#
_cell.length_a   1.000
_cell.length_b   1.000
_cell.length_c   1.000
_cell.angle_alpha   90.00
_cell.angle_beta   90.00
_cell.angle_gamma   90.00
#
_symmetry.space_group_name_H-M   'P 1'
#
loop_
_entity.id
_entity.type
_entity.pdbx_description
1 polymer ?
#
loop_
_entity_poly.entity_id
_entity_poly.type
_entity_poly.pdbx_seq_one_letter_code
_entity_poly.pdbx_strand_id
1 'polypeptide(L)' 'LFKDIARDAQNGINHPDGGQFIYVFSLAGKPLRKYVLDHYICGISVDEQRGVIHATDVNEDEPILEYSIKTI' A
#
# COMPACT_ATOMS: atom_id res chain seq x y z
N LEU A 1 -12.11 5.78 -7.11
CA LEU A 1 -11.13 4.76 -6.67
C LEU A 1 -11.81 3.63 -5.90
N PHE A 2 -12.19 3.77 -4.62
CA PHE A 2 -12.86 2.68 -3.88
C PHE A 2 -14.22 2.25 -4.45
N LYS A 3 -15.02 3.22 -4.92
CA LYS A 3 -16.32 2.94 -5.56
C LYS A 3 -16.18 2.21 -6.90
N ASP A 4 -15.08 2.45 -7.61
CA ASP A 4 -14.81 1.82 -8.91
C ASP A 4 -14.33 0.38 -8.71
N ILE A 5 -13.43 0.14 -7.75
CA ILE A 5 -13.00 -1.22 -7.36
C ILE A 5 -14.20 -2.07 -6.91
N ALA A 6 -15.09 -1.50 -6.08
CA ALA A 6 -16.29 -2.18 -5.64
C ALA A 6 -17.24 -2.52 -6.80
N ARG A 7 -17.38 -1.61 -7.78
CA ARG A 7 -18.19 -1.83 -8.99
C ARG A 7 -17.56 -2.90 -9.89
N ASP A 8 -16.25 -2.88 -10.06
CA ASP A 8 -15.51 -3.83 -10.89
C ASP A 8 -15.60 -5.25 -10.32
N ALA A 9 -15.47 -5.39 -8.99
CA ALA A 9 -15.70 -6.66 -8.31
C ALA A 9 -17.13 -7.20 -8.52
N GLN A 10 -18.15 -6.33 -8.49
CA GLN A 10 -19.54 -6.72 -8.82
C GLN A 10 -19.71 -7.17 -10.28
N ASN A 11 -18.90 -6.62 -11.18
CA ASN A 11 -18.89 -6.98 -12.60
C ASN A 11 -17.96 -8.17 -12.94
N GLY A 12 -17.38 -8.82 -11.92
CA GLY A 12 -16.47 -9.96 -12.10
C GLY A 12 -15.10 -9.60 -12.67
N ILE A 13 -14.70 -8.33 -12.61
CA ILE A 13 -13.37 -7.88 -13.01
C ILE A 13 -12.42 -8.10 -11.84
N ASN A 14 -11.49 -9.03 -12.01
CA ASN A 14 -10.46 -9.33 -11.00
C ASN A 14 -9.27 -8.37 -11.17
N HIS A 15 -9.01 -7.59 -10.13
CA HIS A 15 -7.80 -6.77 -10.01
C HIS A 15 -6.65 -7.61 -9.44
N PRO A 16 -5.38 -7.27 -9.72
CA PRO A 16 -4.24 -7.88 -9.04
C PRO A 16 -4.43 -7.75 -7.52
N ASP A 17 -4.09 -8.82 -6.79
CA ASP A 17 -4.26 -8.86 -5.34
C ASP A 17 -3.28 -7.89 -4.64
N GLY A 18 -3.71 -7.34 -3.51
CA GLY A 18 -2.97 -6.31 -2.77
C GLY A 18 -3.12 -4.88 -3.32
N GLY A 19 -2.34 -3.97 -2.76
CA GLY A 19 -2.31 -2.54 -3.12
C GLY A 19 -0.91 -2.05 -3.45
N GLN A 20 -0.81 -1.12 -4.40
CA GLN A 20 0.46 -0.54 -4.87
C GLN A 20 0.72 0.89 -4.34
N PHE A 21 -0.17 1.41 -3.48
CA PHE A 21 -0.10 2.80 -3.03
C PHE A 21 -0.27 2.90 -1.52
N ILE A 22 0.59 3.69 -0.88
CA ILE A 22 0.43 4.10 0.52
C ILE A 22 0.02 5.57 0.54
N TYR A 23 -1.12 5.86 1.16
CA TYR A 23 -1.62 7.22 1.33
C TYR A 23 -1.45 7.67 2.77
N VAL A 24 -0.86 8.84 2.95
CA VAL A 24 -0.68 9.46 4.27
C VAL A 24 -1.63 10.64 4.39
N PHE A 25 -2.39 10.70 5.48
CA PHE A 25 -3.31 11.78 5.78
C PHE A 25 -2.96 12.44 7.11
N SER A 26 -3.30 13.72 7.25
CA SER A 26 -3.31 14.37 8.56
C SER A 26 -4.43 13.80 9.42
N LEU A 27 -4.38 14.06 10.73
CA LEU A 27 -5.46 13.71 11.66
C LEU A 27 -6.80 14.38 11.30
N ALA A 28 -6.77 15.50 10.57
CA ALA A 28 -7.96 16.16 10.04
C ALA A 28 -8.46 15.55 8.72
N GLY A 29 -7.84 14.47 8.22
CA GLY A 29 -8.20 13.79 6.98
C GLY A 29 -7.66 14.46 5.70
N LYS A 30 -6.75 15.44 5.81
CA LYS A 30 -6.16 16.08 4.64
C LYS A 30 -5.08 15.15 4.04
N PRO A 31 -5.06 14.88 2.73
CA PRO A 31 -3.98 14.10 2.11
C PRO A 31 -2.65 14.86 2.22
N LEU A 32 -1.61 14.16 2.68
CA LEU A 32 -0.26 14.69 2.85
C LEU A 32 0.69 14.11 1.81
N ARG A 33 0.65 12.79 1.59
CA ARG A 33 1.55 12.09 0.68
C ARG A 33 0.88 10.89 0.03
N LYS A 34 1.40 10.50 -1.12
CA LYS A 34 1.10 9.26 -1.83
C LYS A 34 2.43 8.63 -2.25
N TYR A 35 2.76 7.48 -1.67
CA TYR A 35 3.89 6.68 -2.11
C TYR A 35 3.42 5.67 -3.16
N VAL A 36 4.23 5.48 -4.19
CA VAL A 36 4.00 4.49 -5.26
C VAL A 36 5.01 3.38 -5.05
N LEU A 37 4.51 2.17 -4.80
CA LEU A 37 5.35 1.02 -4.52
C LEU A 37 5.73 0.32 -5.84
N ASP A 38 6.89 -0.32 -5.82
CA ASP A 38 7.35 -1.20 -6.89
C ASP A 38 6.71 -2.60 -6.83
N HIS A 39 6.14 -2.97 -5.67
CA HIS A 39 5.46 -4.24 -5.41
C HIS A 39 4.00 -4.04 -4.99
N TYR A 40 3.17 -5.08 -5.17
CA TYR A 40 1.83 -5.14 -4.62
C TYR A 40 1.88 -5.76 -3.22
N ILE A 41 1.31 -5.07 -2.24
CA ILE A 41 1.41 -5.47 -0.84
C ILE A 41 0.03 -5.72 -0.20
N CYS A 42 -0.05 -6.63 0.77
CA CYS A 42 -1.30 -6.92 1.50
C CYS A 42 -1.34 -6.34 2.92
N GLY A 43 -0.19 -6.07 3.53
CA GLY A 43 -0.08 -5.56 4.89
C GLY A 43 1.09 -4.61 5.05
N ILE A 44 1.00 -3.71 6.05
CA ILE A 44 2.07 -2.79 6.42
C ILE A 44 2.23 -2.70 7.94
N SER A 45 3.46 -2.42 8.38
CA SER A 45 3.81 -1.99 9.72
C SER A 45 4.80 -0.83 9.63
N VAL A 46 4.62 0.21 10.44
CA VAL A 46 5.45 1.43 10.39
C VAL A 46 6.33 1.50 11.63
N ASP A 47 7.64 1.50 11.42
CA ASP A 47 8.63 1.85 12.44
C ASP A 47 8.98 3.33 12.30
N GLU A 48 8.33 4.15 13.12
CA GLU A 48 8.51 5.61 13.12
C GLU A 48 9.89 6.03 13.63
N GLN A 49 10.51 5.25 14.53
CA GLN A 49 11.82 5.59 15.08
C GLN A 49 12.93 5.44 14.03
N ARG A 50 12.85 4.36 13.24
CA ARG A 50 13.80 4.11 12.14
C ARG A 50 13.39 4.82 10.85
N GLY A 51 12.14 5.24 10.73
CA GLY A 51 11.60 5.85 9.51
C GLY A 51 11.45 4.81 8.39
N VAL A 52 10.95 3.63 8.74
CA VAL A 52 10.87 2.46 7.88
C VAL A 52 9.44 1.92 7.86
N ILE A 53 9.00 1.43 6.71
CA ILE A 53 7.75 0.69 6.53
C ILE A 53 8.12 -0.74 6.15
N HIS A 54 7.67 -1.69 6.96
CA HIS A 54 7.69 -3.10 6.59
C HIS A 54 6.39 -3.42 5.88
N ALA A 55 6.47 -4.12 4.76
CA ALA A 55 5.30 -4.52 3.99
C ALA A 55 5.37 -6.00 3.63
N THR A 56 4.21 -6.59 3.34
CA THR A 56 4.14 -7.98 2.90
C THR A 56 3.76 -8.11 1.44
N ASP A 57 4.61 -8.75 0.64
CA ASP A 57 4.35 -9.06 -0.77
C ASP A 57 3.34 -10.21 -0.89
N VAL A 58 2.53 -10.19 -1.96
CA VAL A 58 1.48 -11.19 -2.25
C VAL A 58 1.94 -12.27 -3.23
N ASN A 59 3.00 -12.00 -4.00
CA ASN A 59 3.37 -12.75 -5.20
C ASN A 59 4.73 -13.45 -5.13
N GLU A 60 5.57 -13.17 -4.12
CA GLU A 60 6.91 -13.76 -3.98
C GLU A 60 7.11 -14.57 -2.69
N ASP A 61 8.00 -15.57 -2.74
CA ASP A 61 8.33 -16.50 -1.64
C ASP A 61 9.11 -15.83 -0.47
N GLU A 62 9.66 -14.62 -0.69
CA GLU A 62 10.29 -13.76 0.32
C GLU A 62 9.28 -12.64 0.69
N PRO A 63 8.44 -12.85 1.71
CA PRO A 63 7.21 -12.07 1.81
C PRO A 63 7.40 -10.73 2.51
N ILE A 64 8.59 -10.36 3.01
CA ILE A 64 8.78 -9.14 3.82
C ILE A 64 9.67 -8.14 3.08
N LEU A 65 9.07 -7.02 2.68
CA LEU A 65 9.72 -5.88 2.06
C LEU A 65 10.02 -4.81 3.12
N GLU A 66 11.11 -4.07 2.93
CA GLU A 66 11.48 -2.92 3.77
C GLU A 66 11.60 -1.66 2.91
N TYR A 67 10.87 -0.62 3.29
CA TYR A 67 10.83 0.66 2.60
C TYR A 67 11.28 1.79 3.51
N SER A 68 12.25 2.61 3.06
CA SER A 68 12.64 3.81 3.81
C SER A 68 11.72 4.99 3.49
N ILE A 69 11.07 5.57 4.50
CA ILE A 69 10.15 6.72 4.35
C ILE A 69 10.85 7.96 3.76
N LYS A 70 12.18 8.04 3.92
CA LYS A 70 12.97 9.15 3.36
C LYS A 70 13.17 9.04 1.85
N THR A 71 13.10 7.83 1.32
CA THR A 71 13.59 7.51 -0.04
C THR A 71 12.48 6.99 -0.95
N ILE A 72 11.37 6.51 -0.38
CA ILE A 72 10.18 6.05 -1.12
C ILE A 72 9.29 7.20 -1.60
#